data_AF-A0AAI8MHW1-F1
#
_entry.id   AF-A0AAI8MHW1-F1
#
_cell.length_a   1.000
_cell.length_b   1.000
_cell.length_c   1.000
_cell.angle_alpha   90.00
_cell.angle_beta   90.00
_cell.angle_gamma   90.00
#
_symmetry.space_group_name_H-M   'P 1'
#
loop_
_entity.id
_entity.type
_entity.pdbx_description
1 polymer ?
#
loop_
_entity_poly.entity_id
_entity_poly.type
_entity_poly.pdbx_seq_one_letter_code
_entity_poly.pdbx_strand_id
1 'polypeptide(L)'
;MIPPETHLQIGSLLFDGLDQIDLTGPFEVLSRIPNTTYRVYAKTTDPVRDVKCLKLTPDATLAEAPQLDVLHVPGGFGQEALMDDEEVLGWLQQQAAGAGSVFSVCTGALLLGAAGLLRGRRATTHWASFHLLPLFGATAVNERVVVDGRWVFAAGVTAGIDGALRLAAELRGDDAARAIQLYMQYAPEPPFDSGTPERAPGAILDQARRAVADITARREATARRVAGRLGIDAAKG
;
A
#
# COMPACT_ATOMS: atom_id res chain seq x y z
N MET A 1 -17.17 12.38 -4.23
CA MET A 1 -16.30 13.42 -4.82
C MET A 1 -16.22 14.61 -3.87
N ILE A 2 -15.01 15.07 -3.58
CA ILE A 2 -14.75 16.21 -2.69
C ILE A 2 -14.67 17.48 -3.55
N PRO A 3 -15.32 18.59 -3.16
CA PRO A 3 -15.30 19.83 -3.92
C PRO A 3 -13.86 20.32 -4.25
N PRO A 4 -13.59 20.78 -5.48
CA PRO A 4 -12.24 21.17 -5.92
C PRO A 4 -11.57 22.27 -5.08
N GLU A 5 -12.35 23.16 -4.47
CA GLU A 5 -11.88 24.24 -3.59
C GLU A 5 -11.43 23.74 -2.22
N THR A 6 -11.82 22.54 -1.81
CA THR A 6 -11.35 21.93 -0.56
C THR A 6 -9.95 21.38 -0.77
N HIS A 7 -8.96 21.99 -0.13
CA HIS A 7 -7.57 21.53 -0.18
C HIS A 7 -7.42 20.18 0.54
N LEU A 8 -6.70 19.22 -0.07
CA LEU A 8 -6.44 17.90 0.54
C LEU A 8 -4.98 17.68 0.93
N GLN A 9 -4.77 17.15 2.13
CA GLN A 9 -3.50 16.66 2.64
C GLN A 9 -3.36 15.15 2.34
N ILE A 10 -2.39 14.80 1.51
CA ILE A 10 -2.04 13.41 1.18
C ILE A 10 -0.70 13.11 1.84
N GLY A 11 -0.61 11.99 2.55
CA GLY A 11 0.61 11.59 3.24
C GLY A 11 0.96 10.13 3.00
N SER A 12 2.24 9.85 2.76
CA SER A 12 2.75 8.49 2.62
C SER A 12 3.69 8.13 3.73
N LEU A 13 3.56 6.91 4.24
CA LEU A 13 4.59 6.32 5.08
C LEU A 13 5.85 6.03 4.23
N LEU A 14 7.03 6.32 4.77
CA LEU A 14 8.34 5.96 4.24
C LEU A 14 9.13 5.21 5.32
N PHE A 15 9.77 4.11 4.93
CA PHE A 15 10.52 3.26 5.84
C PHE A 15 11.63 2.51 5.12
N ASP A 16 12.65 2.10 5.85
CA ASP A 16 13.76 1.33 5.29
C ASP A 16 13.30 -0.05 4.77
N GLY A 17 13.78 -0.43 3.60
CA GLY A 17 13.39 -1.66 2.92
C GLY A 17 11.99 -1.62 2.29
N LEU A 18 11.40 -0.44 2.07
CA LEU A 18 10.23 -0.31 1.18
C LEU A 18 10.55 -0.76 -0.25
N ASP A 19 9.54 -1.15 -1.02
CA ASP A 19 9.68 -1.20 -2.48
C ASP A 19 9.35 0.20 -3.02
N GLN A 20 10.35 0.91 -3.56
CA GLN A 20 10.20 2.35 -3.82
C GLN A 20 9.02 2.68 -4.73
N ILE A 21 8.67 1.80 -5.68
CA ILE A 21 7.58 2.06 -6.63
C ILE A 21 6.20 1.92 -6.01
N ASP A 22 6.08 1.19 -4.89
CA ASP A 22 4.86 1.20 -4.09
C ASP A 22 4.61 2.61 -3.54
N LEU A 23 5.65 3.43 -3.35
CA LEU A 23 5.54 4.84 -2.97
C LEU A 23 5.48 5.75 -4.20
N THR A 24 6.45 5.65 -5.10
CA THR A 24 6.67 6.62 -6.18
C THR A 24 5.65 6.49 -7.31
N GLY A 25 5.10 5.31 -7.56
CA GLY A 25 4.02 5.11 -8.54
C GLY A 25 2.76 5.88 -8.13
N PRO A 26 2.22 5.64 -6.93
CA PRO A 26 1.16 6.48 -6.37
C PRO A 26 1.51 7.95 -6.26
N PHE A 27 2.73 8.30 -5.83
CA PHE A 27 3.17 9.69 -5.74
C PHE A 27 3.00 10.43 -7.09
N GLU A 28 3.40 9.80 -8.19
CA GLU A 28 3.28 10.36 -9.54
C GLU A 28 1.84 10.74 -9.89
N VAL A 29 0.86 9.96 -9.45
CA VAL A 29 -0.57 10.22 -9.68
C VAL A 29 -1.14 11.19 -8.63
N LEU A 30 -0.99 10.86 -7.35
CA LEU A 30 -1.65 11.55 -6.24
C LEU A 30 -1.15 12.99 -6.07
N SER A 31 0.13 13.26 -6.37
CA SER A 31 0.69 14.63 -6.36
C SER A 31 0.11 15.54 -7.46
N ARG A 32 -0.58 14.97 -8.46
CA ARG A 32 -1.20 15.71 -9.58
C ARG A 32 -2.68 15.95 -9.38
N ILE A 33 -3.26 15.47 -8.28
CA ILE A 33 -4.65 15.74 -7.95
C ILE A 33 -4.81 17.25 -7.69
N PRO A 34 -5.78 17.92 -8.33
CA PRO A 34 -5.99 19.36 -8.15
C PRO A 34 -6.23 19.77 -6.70
N ASN A 35 -5.58 20.88 -6.30
CA ASN A 35 -5.66 21.48 -4.97
C ASN A 35 -5.32 20.48 -3.84
N THR A 36 -4.15 19.86 -3.94
CA THR A 36 -3.64 18.92 -2.93
C THR A 36 -2.19 19.22 -2.57
N THR A 37 -1.75 18.71 -1.42
CA THR A 37 -0.34 18.60 -1.07
C THR A 37 -0.04 17.16 -0.72
N TYR A 38 0.99 16.59 -1.35
CA TYR A 38 1.49 15.27 -1.03
C TYR A 38 2.82 15.41 -0.25
N ARG A 39 2.91 14.78 0.92
CA ARG A 39 4.15 14.71 1.71
C ARG A 39 4.49 13.28 2.12
N VAL A 40 5.77 13.05 2.36
CA VAL A 40 6.33 11.75 2.76
C VAL A 40 6.80 11.82 4.21
N TYR A 41 6.36 10.87 5.03
CA TYR A 41 6.59 10.85 6.47
C TYR A 41 7.31 9.58 6.92
N ALA A 42 8.32 9.71 7.77
CA ALA A 42 9.07 8.59 8.35
C ALA A 42 9.35 8.81 9.84
N LYS A 43 9.97 7.85 10.52
CA LYS A 43 10.31 7.97 11.96
C LYS A 43 11.32 9.10 12.24
N THR A 44 12.29 9.27 11.36
CA THR A 44 13.28 10.35 11.41
C THR A 44 13.32 11.06 10.06
N THR A 45 14.05 12.18 9.96
CA THR A 45 14.30 12.86 8.68
C THR A 45 15.49 12.28 7.89
N ASP A 46 16.07 11.17 8.36
CA ASP A 46 17.23 10.57 7.71
C ASP A 46 16.83 9.86 6.41
N PRO A 47 17.70 9.82 5.40
CA PRO A 47 17.43 9.06 4.19
C PRO A 47 17.29 7.56 4.49
N VAL A 48 16.24 6.94 3.96
CA VAL A 48 16.03 5.49 4.00
C VAL A 48 16.44 4.85 2.67
N ARG A 49 16.65 3.53 2.66
CA ARG A 49 16.93 2.78 1.43
C ARG A 49 15.76 1.90 1.04
N ASP A 50 15.47 1.82 -0.25
CA ASP A 50 14.55 0.83 -0.79
C ASP A 50 15.19 -0.58 -0.84
N VAL A 51 14.41 -1.59 -1.22
CA VAL A 51 14.89 -2.98 -1.39
C VAL A 51 16.03 -3.14 -2.41
N LYS A 52 16.34 -2.12 -3.22
CA LYS A 52 17.42 -2.07 -4.23
C LYS A 52 18.43 -0.94 -3.98
N CYS A 53 18.53 -0.44 -2.75
CA CYS A 53 19.46 0.58 -2.28
C CYS A 53 19.25 2.03 -2.78
N LEU A 54 18.18 2.32 -3.53
CA LEU A 54 17.77 3.68 -3.85
C LEU A 54 17.51 4.44 -2.55
N LYS A 55 18.02 5.67 -2.45
CA LYS A 55 17.80 6.52 -1.28
C LYS A 55 16.61 7.43 -1.49
N LEU A 56 15.74 7.48 -0.49
CA LEU A 56 14.61 8.41 -0.41
C LEU A 56 14.70 9.18 0.91
N THR A 57 14.37 10.47 0.86
CA THR A 57 14.39 11.33 2.05
C THR A 57 12.95 11.75 2.36
N PRO A 58 12.49 11.60 3.62
CA PRO A 58 11.17 12.07 4.02
C PRO A 58 11.10 13.60 4.11
N ASP A 59 9.91 14.16 3.95
CA ASP A 59 9.64 15.60 4.11
C ASP A 59 9.50 16.02 5.57
N ALA A 60 9.13 15.08 6.45
CA ALA A 60 8.91 15.30 7.88
C ALA A 60 8.84 13.97 8.66
N THR A 61 8.88 14.06 9.97
CA THR A 61 8.66 12.92 10.86
C THR A 61 7.18 12.54 10.98
N LEU A 62 6.88 11.33 11.46
CA LEU A 62 5.51 10.88 11.74
C LEU A 62 4.75 11.82 12.69
N ALA A 63 5.45 12.36 13.70
CA ALA A 63 4.89 13.25 14.71
C ALA A 63 4.53 14.64 14.17
N GLU A 64 5.15 15.06 13.05
CA GLU A 64 4.89 16.34 12.40
C GLU A 64 3.78 16.24 11.33
N ALA A 65 3.27 15.04 11.06
CA ALA A 65 2.17 14.85 10.11
C ALA A 65 0.87 15.48 10.67
N PRO A 66 0.16 16.32 9.88
CA PRO A 66 -1.19 16.72 10.25
C PRO A 66 -2.12 15.50 10.14
N GLN A 67 -3.39 15.67 10.52
CA GLN A 67 -4.40 14.69 10.12
C GLN A 67 -4.52 14.70 8.59
N LEU A 68 -4.23 13.55 7.98
CA LEU A 68 -4.26 13.38 6.53
C LEU A 68 -5.70 13.15 6.06
N ASP A 69 -6.03 13.68 4.89
CA ASP A 69 -7.26 13.34 4.16
C ASP A 69 -7.09 12.02 3.42
N VAL A 70 -5.88 11.74 2.93
CA VAL A 70 -5.50 10.49 2.27
C VAL A 70 -4.24 9.93 2.91
N LEU A 71 -4.37 8.76 3.53
CA LEU A 71 -3.24 7.99 4.04
C LEU A 71 -2.79 6.98 2.97
N HIS A 72 -1.52 7.04 2.58
CA HIS A 72 -0.90 6.08 1.68
C HIS A 72 0.13 5.19 2.41
N VAL A 73 -0.01 3.87 2.26
CA VAL A 73 0.83 2.86 2.92
C VAL A 73 1.48 1.94 1.87
N PRO A 74 2.76 2.18 1.52
CA PRO A 74 3.50 1.32 0.59
C PRO A 74 3.90 -0.02 1.23
N GLY A 75 4.30 -0.97 0.39
CA GLY A 75 4.84 -2.26 0.78
C GLY A 75 6.38 -2.32 0.71
N GLY A 76 6.90 -3.54 0.62
CA GLY A 76 8.33 -3.82 0.61
C GLY A 76 8.74 -4.87 1.64
N PHE A 77 10.03 -5.20 1.68
CA PHE A 77 10.56 -6.22 2.59
C PHE A 77 10.62 -5.70 4.04
N GLY A 78 10.94 -4.43 4.24
CA GLY A 78 11.00 -3.78 5.55
C GLY A 78 9.66 -3.69 6.27
N GLN A 79 8.55 -3.83 5.53
CA GLN A 79 7.19 -3.89 6.10
C GLN A 79 7.06 -4.97 7.17
N GLU A 80 7.80 -6.08 7.05
CA GLU A 80 7.72 -7.19 8.00
C GLU A 80 8.11 -6.77 9.42
N ALA A 81 9.22 -6.04 9.57
CA ALA A 81 9.68 -5.55 10.86
C ALA A 81 8.71 -4.52 11.47
N LEU A 82 8.05 -3.71 10.62
CA LEU A 82 7.10 -2.70 11.08
C LEU A 82 5.79 -3.28 11.63
N MET A 83 5.50 -4.57 11.40
CA MET A 83 4.36 -5.24 12.03
C MET A 83 4.50 -5.38 13.56
N ASP A 84 5.68 -5.08 14.12
CA ASP A 84 5.94 -5.00 15.55
C ASP A 84 6.30 -3.59 16.05
N ASP A 85 6.34 -2.59 15.17
CA ASP A 85 6.73 -1.23 15.53
C ASP A 85 5.51 -0.44 16.03
N GLU A 86 5.33 -0.38 17.35
CA GLU A 86 4.17 0.26 17.99
C GLU A 86 4.00 1.74 17.61
N GLU A 87 5.10 2.45 17.33
CA GLU A 87 5.06 3.86 16.91
C GLU A 87 4.42 3.98 15.52
N VAL A 88 4.86 3.15 14.57
CA VAL A 88 4.31 3.13 13.22
C VAL A 88 2.86 2.63 13.23
N LEU A 89 2.57 1.55 13.96
CA LEU A 89 1.22 0.99 14.05
C LEU A 89 0.25 1.99 14.69
N GLY A 90 0.66 2.67 15.75
CA GLY A 90 -0.13 3.72 16.40
C GLY A 90 -0.39 4.91 15.47
N TRP A 91 0.64 5.35 14.73
CA TRP A 91 0.48 6.41 13.73
C TRP A 91 -0.51 6.02 12.62
N LEU A 92 -0.42 4.79 12.10
CA LEU A 92 -1.36 4.27 11.11
C LEU A 92 -2.80 4.24 11.64
N GLN A 93 -3.00 3.79 12.88
CA GLN A 93 -4.33 3.80 13.51
C GLN A 93 -4.89 5.21 13.63
N GLN A 94 -4.09 6.17 14.10
CA GLN A 94 -4.50 7.57 14.24
C GLN A 94 -4.86 8.18 12.89
N GLN A 95 -3.97 8.07 11.90
CA GLN A 95 -4.20 8.63 10.57
C GLN A 95 -5.40 7.97 9.89
N ALA A 96 -5.50 6.65 9.95
CA ALA A 96 -6.62 5.92 9.36
C ALA A 96 -7.96 6.23 10.04
N ALA A 97 -7.99 6.66 11.31
CA ALA A 97 -9.23 7.03 11.98
C ALA A 97 -9.83 8.33 11.42
N GLY A 98 -9.00 9.32 11.07
CA GLY A 98 -9.44 10.61 10.52
C GLY A 98 -9.42 10.71 8.99
N ALA A 99 -8.70 9.83 8.28
CA ALA A 99 -8.55 9.95 6.83
C ALA A 99 -9.85 9.66 6.06
N GLY A 100 -10.18 10.54 5.12
CA GLY A 100 -11.27 10.35 4.16
C GLY A 100 -11.01 9.20 3.19
N SER A 101 -9.74 8.81 2.98
CA SER A 101 -9.36 7.59 2.24
C SER A 101 -8.09 6.97 2.79
N VAL A 102 -8.03 5.64 2.80
CA VAL A 102 -6.82 4.88 3.13
C VAL A 102 -6.45 4.02 1.94
N PHE A 103 -5.24 4.22 1.43
CA PHE A 103 -4.71 3.56 0.26
C PHE A 103 -3.48 2.74 0.64
N SER A 104 -3.45 1.46 0.28
CA SER A 104 -2.23 0.66 0.42
C SER A 104 -1.85 -0.03 -0.88
N VAL A 105 -0.56 -0.22 -1.07
CA VAL A 105 -0.01 -0.95 -2.21
C VAL A 105 0.77 -2.17 -1.71
N CYS A 106 0.69 -3.27 -2.45
CA CYS A 106 1.53 -4.45 -2.22
C CYS A 106 1.35 -4.95 -0.78
N THR A 107 2.44 -5.18 -0.04
CA THR A 107 2.40 -5.64 1.36
C THR A 107 2.06 -4.55 2.38
N GLY A 108 1.82 -3.30 1.96
CA GLY A 108 1.32 -2.24 2.84
C GLY A 108 -0.03 -2.60 3.49
N ALA A 109 -0.84 -3.41 2.80
CA ALA A 109 -2.07 -3.97 3.36
C ALA A 109 -1.81 -4.80 4.64
N LEU A 110 -0.71 -5.56 4.69
CA LEU A 110 -0.37 -6.34 5.90
C LEU A 110 0.04 -5.46 7.07
N LEU A 111 0.61 -4.28 6.80
CA LEU A 111 0.91 -3.31 7.85
C LEU A 111 -0.36 -2.70 8.44
N LEU A 112 -1.35 -2.40 7.59
CA LEU A 112 -2.71 -2.08 8.04
C LEU A 112 -3.34 -3.24 8.83
N GLY A 113 -3.05 -4.48 8.43
CA GLY A 113 -3.49 -5.69 9.14
C GLY A 113 -2.89 -5.77 10.56
N ALA A 114 -1.60 -5.56 10.68
CA ALA A 114 -0.89 -5.50 11.96
C ALA A 114 -1.37 -4.35 12.86
N ALA A 115 -1.85 -3.25 12.27
CA ALA A 115 -2.50 -2.15 12.97
C ALA A 115 -3.97 -2.46 13.37
N GLY A 116 -4.49 -3.65 13.04
CA GLY A 116 -5.87 -4.07 13.34
C GLY A 116 -6.93 -3.48 12.41
N LEU A 117 -6.53 -2.87 11.29
CA LEU A 117 -7.41 -2.09 10.41
C LEU A 117 -8.08 -2.91 9.29
N LEU A 118 -7.72 -4.18 9.15
CA LEU A 118 -8.22 -5.07 8.09
C LEU A 118 -9.44 -5.93 8.49
N ARG A 119 -9.84 -5.96 9.77
CA ARG A 119 -10.94 -6.82 10.23
C ARG A 119 -12.24 -6.50 9.49
N GLY A 120 -12.80 -7.50 8.82
CA GLY A 120 -14.04 -7.39 8.04
C GLY A 120 -13.90 -6.66 6.70
N ARG A 121 -12.67 -6.31 6.28
CA ARG A 121 -12.41 -5.62 5.01
C ARG A 121 -12.30 -6.57 3.84
N ARG A 122 -12.71 -6.12 2.66
CA ARG A 122 -12.30 -6.74 1.38
C ARG A 122 -10.99 -6.12 0.95
N ALA A 123 -9.94 -6.93 0.81
CA ALA A 123 -8.60 -6.42 0.51
C ALA A 123 -7.84 -7.31 -0.48
N THR A 124 -6.88 -6.71 -1.18
CA THR A 124 -5.85 -7.40 -1.95
C THR A 124 -4.46 -7.00 -1.42
N THR A 125 -3.42 -7.72 -1.86
CA THR A 125 -2.02 -7.44 -1.53
C THR A 125 -1.12 -8.06 -2.61
N HIS A 126 0.20 -8.06 -2.40
CA HIS A 126 1.13 -8.76 -3.28
C HIS A 126 0.83 -10.26 -3.34
N TRP A 127 0.90 -10.85 -4.53
CA TRP A 127 0.53 -12.26 -4.77
C TRP A 127 1.24 -13.24 -3.82
N ALA A 128 2.54 -13.02 -3.54
CA ALA A 128 3.31 -13.89 -2.65
C ALA A 128 2.85 -13.83 -1.18
N SER A 129 2.12 -12.78 -0.80
CA SER A 129 1.63 -12.55 0.56
C SER A 129 0.10 -12.61 0.66
N PHE A 130 -0.60 -12.96 -0.44
CA PHE A 130 -2.05 -12.91 -0.53
C PHE A 130 -2.77 -13.78 0.53
N HIS A 131 -2.21 -14.96 0.78
CA HIS A 131 -2.71 -15.92 1.77
C HIS A 131 -2.65 -15.41 3.23
N LEU A 132 -1.99 -14.29 3.51
CA LEU A 132 -1.87 -13.72 4.85
C LEU A 132 -3.02 -12.79 5.22
N LEU A 133 -3.78 -12.26 4.25
CA LEU A 133 -4.90 -11.34 4.51
C LEU A 133 -5.95 -11.92 5.49
N PRO A 134 -6.38 -13.20 5.37
CA PRO A 134 -7.34 -13.78 6.30
C PRO A 134 -6.83 -13.86 7.75
N LEU A 135 -5.51 -13.93 7.97
CA LEU A 135 -4.94 -13.91 9.33
C LEU A 135 -5.22 -12.59 10.04
N PHE A 136 -5.43 -11.51 9.30
CA PHE A 136 -5.82 -10.20 9.83
C PHE A 136 -7.34 -9.93 9.74
N GLY A 137 -8.13 -10.96 9.48
CA GLY A 137 -9.59 -10.88 9.43
C GLY A 137 -10.15 -10.21 8.17
N ALA A 138 -9.33 -10.02 7.12
CA ALA A 138 -9.80 -9.55 5.82
C ALA A 138 -10.32 -10.71 4.96
N THR A 139 -11.34 -10.41 4.14
CA THR A 139 -11.68 -11.23 2.98
C THR A 139 -10.71 -10.92 1.85
N ALA A 140 -9.87 -11.90 1.50
CA ALA A 140 -8.91 -11.77 0.42
C ALA A 140 -9.62 -11.78 -0.95
N VAL A 141 -9.40 -10.75 -1.77
CA VAL A 141 -10.00 -10.60 -3.11
C VAL A 141 -8.88 -10.52 -4.15
N ASN A 142 -8.83 -11.49 -5.07
CA ASN A 142 -7.77 -11.57 -6.09
C ASN A 142 -8.07 -10.64 -7.27
N GLU A 143 -7.99 -9.34 -7.02
CA GLU A 143 -8.12 -8.29 -8.02
C GLU A 143 -6.90 -7.35 -7.93
N ARG A 144 -6.60 -6.65 -9.03
CA ARG A 144 -5.47 -5.70 -9.10
C ARG A 144 -5.67 -4.51 -8.16
N VAL A 145 -6.90 -4.03 -8.06
CA VAL A 145 -7.33 -2.95 -7.16
C VAL A 145 -8.67 -3.35 -6.56
N VAL A 146 -8.78 -3.30 -5.24
CA VAL A 146 -10.02 -3.57 -4.48
C VAL A 146 -10.42 -2.30 -3.76
N VAL A 147 -11.67 -1.86 -3.98
CA VAL A 147 -12.27 -0.73 -3.27
C VAL A 147 -13.30 -1.25 -2.27
N ASP A 148 -13.16 -0.86 -1.01
CA ASP A 148 -14.07 -1.20 0.08
C ASP A 148 -14.44 0.08 0.85
N GLY A 149 -15.46 0.80 0.37
CA GLY A 149 -15.81 2.12 0.88
C GLY A 149 -14.65 3.11 0.69
N ARG A 150 -14.13 3.65 1.80
CA ARG A 150 -12.98 4.58 1.79
C ARG A 150 -11.61 3.90 1.69
N TRP A 151 -11.57 2.57 1.63
CA TRP A 151 -10.34 1.80 1.57
C TRP A 151 -10.05 1.41 0.13
N VAL A 152 -8.83 1.66 -0.31
CA VAL A 152 -8.32 1.24 -1.62
C VAL A 152 -7.11 0.35 -1.37
N PHE A 153 -7.19 -0.90 -1.81
CA PHE A 153 -6.09 -1.85 -1.73
C PHE A 153 -5.62 -2.15 -3.15
N ALA A 154 -4.37 -1.84 -3.46
CA ALA A 154 -3.73 -2.25 -4.70
C ALA A 154 -2.84 -3.47 -4.46
N ALA A 155 -2.80 -4.37 -5.44
CA ALA A 155 -1.97 -5.57 -5.42
C ALA A 155 -0.46 -5.22 -5.54
N GLY A 156 0.34 -6.08 -6.18
CA GLY A 156 1.79 -5.87 -6.24
C GLY A 156 2.22 -4.65 -7.04
N VAL A 157 3.15 -3.87 -6.46
CA VAL A 157 4.11 -3.02 -7.18
C VAL A 157 3.42 -1.95 -8.04
N THR A 158 3.35 -2.16 -9.36
CA THR A 158 2.78 -1.18 -10.29
C THR A 158 1.26 -1.03 -10.18
N ALA A 159 0.59 -1.94 -9.47
CA ALA A 159 -0.84 -1.78 -9.16
C ALA A 159 -1.13 -0.48 -8.38
N GLY A 160 -0.12 0.08 -7.71
CA GLY A 160 -0.22 1.38 -7.05
C GLY A 160 -0.61 2.53 -7.98
N ILE A 161 -0.19 2.49 -9.25
CA ILE A 161 -0.53 3.53 -10.24
C ILE A 161 -2.03 3.46 -10.57
N ASP A 162 -2.55 2.26 -10.85
CA ASP A 162 -3.97 2.05 -11.15
C ASP A 162 -4.86 2.37 -9.95
N GLY A 163 -4.43 1.95 -8.75
CA GLY A 163 -5.14 2.25 -7.50
C GLY A 163 -5.18 3.75 -7.22
N ALA A 164 -4.09 4.46 -7.48
CA ALA A 164 -4.03 5.91 -7.33
C ALA A 164 -4.90 6.65 -8.38
N LEU A 165 -4.96 6.17 -9.62
CA LEU A 165 -5.86 6.73 -10.64
C LEU A 165 -7.33 6.52 -10.26
N ARG A 166 -7.66 5.34 -9.73
CA ARG A 166 -8.99 5.07 -9.19
C ARG A 166 -9.31 6.02 -8.03
N LEU A 167 -8.38 6.19 -7.09
CA LEU A 167 -8.56 7.10 -5.96
C LEU A 167 -8.70 8.57 -6.41
N ALA A 168 -7.92 9.01 -7.41
CA ALA A 168 -8.05 10.34 -8.00
C ALA A 168 -9.46 10.58 -8.54
N ALA A 169 -10.07 9.57 -9.20
CA ALA A 169 -11.44 9.65 -9.68
C ALA A 169 -12.46 9.76 -8.53
N GLU A 170 -12.29 9.00 -7.45
CA GLU A 170 -13.17 9.08 -6.26
C GLU A 170 -13.09 10.48 -5.59
N LEU A 171 -11.89 11.07 -5.54
CA LEU A 171 -11.64 12.35 -4.88
C LEU A 171 -12.07 13.55 -5.74
N ARG A 172 -11.75 13.57 -7.04
CA ARG A 172 -11.93 14.74 -7.94
C ARG A 172 -12.70 14.46 -9.23
N GLY A 173 -13.22 13.25 -9.39
CA GLY A 173 -13.99 12.85 -10.57
C GLY A 173 -13.15 12.31 -11.72
N ASP A 174 -13.83 11.63 -12.63
CA ASP A 174 -13.24 10.92 -13.76
C ASP A 174 -12.38 11.82 -14.65
N ASP A 175 -12.79 13.07 -14.89
CA ASP A 175 -12.06 13.97 -15.78
C ASP A 175 -10.69 14.36 -15.21
N ALA A 176 -10.60 14.56 -13.89
CA ALA A 176 -9.31 14.81 -13.23
C ALA A 176 -8.39 13.59 -13.36
N ALA A 177 -8.92 12.38 -13.12
CA ALA A 177 -8.15 11.14 -13.26
C ALA A 177 -7.70 10.89 -14.71
N ARG A 178 -8.57 11.13 -15.71
CA ARG A 178 -8.25 11.02 -17.13
C ARG A 178 -7.20 12.03 -17.57
N ALA A 179 -7.29 13.27 -17.07
CA ALA A 179 -6.28 14.29 -17.35
C ALA A 179 -4.90 13.89 -16.78
N ILE A 180 -4.86 13.36 -15.55
CA ILE A 180 -3.62 12.84 -14.95
C ILE A 180 -3.08 11.66 -15.76
N GLN A 181 -3.94 10.69 -16.12
CA GLN A 181 -3.56 9.55 -16.93
C GLN A 181 -2.95 9.97 -18.28
N LEU A 182 -3.59 10.92 -18.97
CA LEU A 182 -3.11 11.46 -20.25
C LEU A 182 -1.79 12.21 -20.09
N TYR A 183 -1.65 13.04 -19.05
CA TYR A 183 -0.42 13.77 -18.77
C TYR A 183 0.77 12.83 -18.55
N MET A 184 0.56 11.75 -17.80
CA MET A 184 1.56 10.72 -17.57
C MET A 184 1.82 9.84 -18.80
N GLN A 185 1.00 9.96 -19.83
CA GLN A 185 0.93 9.03 -20.96
C GLN A 185 0.85 7.57 -20.46
N TYR A 186 0.02 7.34 -19.44
CA TYR A 186 -0.12 6.02 -18.83
C TYR A 186 -0.98 5.11 -19.72
N ALA A 187 -0.32 4.55 -20.73
CA ALA A 187 -0.84 3.58 -21.69
C ALA A 187 0.14 2.38 -21.75
N PRO A 188 0.15 1.50 -20.73
CA PRO A 188 1.16 0.45 -20.63
C PRO A 188 1.00 -0.60 -21.73
N GLU A 189 2.12 -0.97 -22.36
CA GLU A 189 2.23 -2.06 -23.35
C GLU A 189 3.28 -3.09 -22.88
N PRO A 190 2.95 -3.96 -21.91
CA PRO A 190 3.92 -4.93 -21.39
C PRO A 190 4.38 -5.90 -22.49
N PRO A 191 5.69 -6.14 -22.65
CA PRO A 191 6.21 -7.05 -23.68
C PRO A 191 5.99 -8.54 -23.37
N PHE A 192 5.50 -8.88 -22.17
CA PHE A 192 5.27 -10.25 -21.71
C PHE A 192 3.97 -10.33 -20.88
N ASP A 193 3.30 -11.48 -20.91
CA ASP A 193 2.10 -11.78 -20.11
C ASP A 193 2.42 -12.57 -18.83
N SER A 194 3.43 -12.11 -18.07
CA SER A 194 3.92 -12.77 -16.84
C SER A 194 3.65 -11.94 -15.57
N GLY A 195 2.71 -11.00 -15.65
CA GLY A 195 2.41 -10.07 -14.55
C GLY A 195 1.59 -10.67 -13.40
N THR A 196 1.09 -11.89 -13.55
CA THR A 196 0.28 -12.59 -12.54
C THR A 196 0.70 -14.06 -12.44
N PRO A 197 0.57 -14.71 -11.26
CA PRO A 197 0.88 -16.13 -11.12
C PRO A 197 0.09 -17.04 -12.08
N GLU A 198 -1.13 -16.65 -12.44
CA GLU A 198 -2.02 -17.43 -13.29
C GLU A 198 -1.60 -17.43 -14.77
N ARG A 199 -0.86 -16.41 -15.20
CA ARG A 199 -0.45 -16.24 -16.61
C ARG A 199 1.03 -16.51 -16.86
N ALA A 200 1.88 -16.37 -15.83
CA ALA A 200 3.30 -16.64 -15.95
C ALA A 200 3.59 -18.13 -16.28
N PRO A 201 4.59 -18.43 -17.13
CA PRO A 201 5.05 -19.81 -17.33
C PRO A 201 5.47 -20.45 -16.00
N GLY A 202 5.13 -21.72 -15.80
CA GLY A 202 5.34 -22.42 -14.52
C GLY A 202 6.78 -22.33 -13.99
N ALA A 203 7.79 -22.47 -14.86
CA ALA A 203 9.20 -22.34 -14.47
C ALA A 203 9.56 -20.94 -13.95
N ILE A 204 8.97 -19.89 -14.54
CA ILE A 204 9.17 -18.49 -14.12
C ILE A 204 8.47 -18.24 -12.77
N LEU A 205 7.25 -18.75 -12.61
CA LEU A 205 6.54 -18.68 -11.33
C LEU A 205 7.31 -19.38 -10.21
N ASP A 206 7.85 -20.57 -10.47
CA ASP A 206 8.64 -21.32 -9.48
C ASP A 206 9.94 -20.60 -9.13
N GLN A 207 10.62 -19.99 -10.12
CA GLN A 207 11.78 -19.15 -9.87
C GLN A 207 11.41 -17.93 -9.00
N ALA A 208 10.32 -17.24 -9.33
CA ALA A 208 9.85 -16.08 -8.57
C ALA A 208 9.50 -16.46 -7.13
N ARG A 209 8.82 -17.60 -6.91
CA ARG A 209 8.52 -18.14 -5.58
C ARG A 209 9.78 -18.41 -4.77
N ARG A 210 10.79 -19.06 -5.36
CA ARG A 210 12.08 -19.30 -4.70
C ARG A 210 12.77 -17.99 -4.28
N ALA A 211 12.74 -16.97 -5.15
CA ALA A 211 13.38 -15.69 -4.88
C ALA A 211 12.78 -14.93 -3.68
N VAL A 212 11.52 -15.19 -3.34
CA VAL A 212 10.83 -14.53 -2.21
C VAL A 212 10.48 -15.48 -1.07
N ALA A 213 10.96 -16.73 -1.10
CA ALA A 213 10.58 -17.76 -0.13
C ALA A 213 10.90 -17.35 1.32
N ASP A 214 12.14 -16.90 1.56
CA ASP A 214 12.61 -16.56 2.91
C ASP A 214 11.83 -15.40 3.52
N ILE A 215 11.59 -14.32 2.74
CA ILE A 215 10.82 -13.18 3.23
C ILE A 215 9.34 -13.55 3.42
N THR A 216 8.78 -14.42 2.57
CA THR A 216 7.40 -14.89 2.71
C THR A 216 7.21 -15.71 3.98
N ALA A 217 8.13 -16.65 4.26
CA ALA A 217 8.09 -17.45 5.48
C ALA A 217 8.22 -16.59 6.76
N ARG A 218 9.13 -15.61 6.76
CA ARG A 218 9.26 -14.66 7.89
C ARG A 218 8.00 -13.83 8.10
N ARG A 219 7.43 -13.28 7.02
CA ARG A 219 6.16 -12.54 7.08
C ARG A 219 5.02 -13.38 7.62
N GLU A 220 4.91 -14.64 7.22
CA GLU A 220 3.87 -15.53 7.73
C GLU A 220 4.03 -15.76 9.24
N ALA A 221 5.23 -16.06 9.71
CA ALA A 221 5.50 -16.25 11.14
C ALA A 221 5.16 -14.99 11.96
N THR A 222 5.56 -13.82 11.46
CA THR A 222 5.22 -12.54 12.08
C THR A 222 3.71 -12.27 12.03
N ALA A 223 3.04 -12.46 10.90
CA ALA A 223 1.59 -12.26 10.78
C ALA A 223 0.80 -13.12 11.76
N ARG A 224 1.15 -14.40 11.92
CA ARG A 224 0.51 -15.30 12.90
C ARG A 224 0.72 -14.81 14.34
N ARG A 225 1.94 -14.40 14.69
CA ARG A 225 2.25 -13.83 16.02
C ARG A 225 1.41 -12.58 16.28
N VAL A 226 1.41 -11.64 15.34
CA VAL A 226 0.69 -10.36 15.48
C VAL A 226 -0.83 -10.58 15.54
N ALA A 227 -1.39 -11.43 14.68
CA ALA A 227 -2.80 -11.78 14.71
C ALA A 227 -3.23 -12.37 16.07
N GLY A 228 -2.39 -13.23 16.67
CA GLY A 228 -2.60 -13.76 18.01
C GLY A 228 -2.66 -12.66 19.08
N ARG A 229 -1.78 -11.66 19.02
CA ARG A 229 -1.82 -10.50 19.94
C ARG A 229 -3.09 -9.66 19.76
N LEU A 230 -3.58 -9.53 18.52
CA LEU A 230 -4.78 -8.76 18.19
C LEU A 230 -6.09 -9.51 18.54
N GLY A 231 -6.00 -10.74 19.04
CA GLY A 231 -7.17 -11.59 19.31
C GLY A 231 -8.00 -11.87 18.05
N ILE A 232 -7.34 -11.91 16.88
CA ILE A 232 -7.99 -12.36 15.66
C ILE A 232 -7.90 -13.87 15.68
N ASP A 233 -8.98 -14.52 16.09
CA ASP A 233 -9.09 -15.96 15.94
C ASP A 233 -8.89 -16.26 14.45
N ALA A 234 -7.83 -17.03 14.15
CA ALA A 234 -7.67 -17.60 12.83
C ALA A 234 -8.87 -18.53 12.63
N ALA A 235 -9.96 -17.98 12.09
CA ALA A 235 -11.12 -18.75 11.70
C ALA A 235 -10.57 -19.88 10.83
N LYS A 236 -10.87 -21.11 11.26
CA LYS A 236 -10.59 -22.34 10.54
C LYS A 236 -11.26 -22.22 9.16
N GLY A 237 -10.53 -21.69 8.19
CA GLY A 237 -10.84 -21.74 6.76
C GLY A 237 -10.09 -22.90 6.15
#